data_AF-A0A0F6IEQ5-F1
#
_entry.id   AF-A0A0F6IEQ5-F1
#
_cell.length_a   1.000
_cell.length_b   1.000
_cell.length_c   1.000
_cell.angle_alpha   90.00
_cell.angle_beta   90.00
_cell.angle_gamma   90.00
#
_symmetry.space_group_name_H-M   'P 1'
#
loop_
_entity.id
_entity.type
_entity.pdbx_description
1 polymer ?
#
loop_
_entity_poly.entity_id
_entity_poly.type
_entity_poly.pdbx_seq_one_letter_code
_entity_poly.pdbx_strand_id
1 'polypeptide(L)'
;MCSLNSSEIIAYLGAGAWLPQIFILIKYLVKRKYLTIILHENCNLLLSNTGPLLTLNLAILAKRGDFLLENIYLELKHEKGNTLNFNWLWQEEAIGNLTLPEFGLIPFQKSKQIVALYCQNDYIEDKQITFYEVDFKRKYDNFQIRLNSIKSNLLRNNLSLEKLKESQEYNELISLYQQFGTLIVGDWVLSLSVKSEGKIIKLLSKKFNLNQTDIKTYSENINLVNESIENTFIKNTSIEFPFTNVIYFNLSDFAQSQPPRSNSVAPKRD
;
A
#
# COMPACT_ATOMS: atom_id res chain seq x y z
N MET A 1 6.31 -64.66 27.10
CA MET A 1 5.74 -63.95 25.93
C MET A 1 4.30 -63.64 26.27
N CYS A 2 3.98 -62.38 26.58
CA CYS A 2 2.61 -61.97 26.91
C CYS A 2 1.82 -61.87 25.60
N SER A 3 0.82 -62.75 25.39
CA SER A 3 -0.09 -62.65 24.25
C SER A 3 -1.04 -61.48 24.48
N LEU A 4 -1.07 -60.53 23.55
CA LEU A 4 -2.06 -59.46 23.55
C LEU A 4 -3.46 -60.06 23.45
N ASN A 5 -4.37 -59.61 24.31
CA ASN A 5 -5.77 -60.03 24.24
C ASN A 5 -6.46 -59.39 23.02
N SER A 6 -7.43 -60.08 22.42
CA SER A 6 -8.16 -59.57 21.24
C SER A 6 -8.79 -58.18 21.46
N SER A 7 -9.20 -57.87 22.69
CA SER A 7 -9.70 -56.56 23.10
C SER A 7 -8.62 -55.47 23.06
N GLU A 8 -7.38 -55.80 23.43
CA GLU A 8 -6.25 -54.88 23.40
C GLU A 8 -5.86 -54.57 21.95
N ILE A 9 -5.87 -55.59 21.07
CA ILE A 9 -5.62 -55.42 19.64
C ILE A 9 -6.64 -54.48 19.01
N ILE A 10 -7.94 -54.66 19.30
CA ILE A 10 -9.00 -53.77 18.81
C ILE A 10 -8.84 -52.35 19.36
N ALA A 11 -8.45 -52.19 20.62
CA ALA A 11 -8.18 -50.89 21.22
C ALA A 11 -7.00 -50.17 20.54
N TYR A 12 -5.90 -50.88 20.23
CA TYR A 12 -4.77 -50.33 19.50
C TYR A 12 -5.13 -49.98 18.04
N LEU A 13 -5.94 -50.81 17.37
CA LEU A 13 -6.44 -50.51 16.02
C LEU A 13 -7.38 -49.30 16.02
N GLY A 14 -8.27 -49.18 17.02
CA GLY A 14 -9.16 -48.03 17.18
C GLY A 14 -8.41 -46.73 17.50
N ALA A 15 -7.39 -46.79 18.37
CA ALA A 15 -6.53 -45.65 18.65
C ALA A 15 -5.68 -45.26 17.43
N GLY A 16 -5.19 -46.24 16.68
CA GLY A 16 -4.44 -46.04 15.44
C GLY A 16 -5.26 -45.48 14.27
N ALA A 17 -6.60 -45.65 14.30
CA ALA A 17 -7.49 -45.18 13.24
C ALA A 17 -7.49 -43.66 13.04
N TRP A 18 -7.04 -42.88 14.04
CA TRP A 18 -6.89 -41.42 13.99
C TRP A 18 -5.51 -40.95 13.53
N LEU A 19 -4.51 -41.85 13.47
CA LEU A 19 -3.14 -41.48 13.09
C LEU A 19 -3.06 -40.83 11.70
N PRO A 20 -3.79 -41.29 10.66
CA PRO A 20 -3.77 -40.63 9.34
C PRO A 20 -4.25 -39.17 9.41
N GLN A 21 -5.32 -38.89 10.14
CA GLN A 21 -5.93 -37.57 10.27
C GLN A 21 -5.02 -36.63 11.08
N ILE A 22 -4.45 -37.12 12.19
CA ILE A 22 -3.49 -36.38 13.01
C ILE A 22 -2.24 -36.09 12.19
N PHE A 23 -1.73 -37.06 11.42
CA PHE A 23 -0.57 -36.87 10.56
C PHE A 23 -0.82 -35.82 9.47
N ILE A 24 -2.00 -35.83 8.83
CA ILE A 24 -2.39 -34.80 7.85
C ILE A 24 -2.43 -33.42 8.51
N LEU A 25 -3.00 -33.31 9.72
CA LEU A 25 -3.07 -32.05 10.45
C LEU A 25 -1.68 -31.52 10.81
N ILE A 26 -0.80 -32.37 11.35
CA ILE A 26 0.58 -32.01 11.68
C ILE A 26 1.32 -31.58 10.41
N LYS A 27 1.21 -32.36 9.33
CA LYS A 27 1.82 -32.04 8.03
C LYS A 27 1.34 -30.69 7.51
N TYR A 28 0.05 -30.38 7.64
CA TYR A 28 -0.51 -29.09 7.25
C TYR A 28 0.04 -27.94 8.10
N LEU A 29 0.07 -28.09 9.42
CA LEU A 29 0.59 -27.08 10.35
C LEU A 29 2.08 -26.79 10.14
N VAL A 30 2.87 -27.84 9.88
CA VAL A 30 4.32 -27.70 9.61
C VAL A 30 4.56 -27.03 8.26
N LYS A 31 3.81 -27.40 7.22
CA LYS A 31 3.98 -26.87 5.85
C LYS A 31 3.29 -25.54 5.59
N ARG A 32 2.58 -24.97 6.57
CA ARG A 32 1.94 -23.67 6.40
C ARG A 32 3.02 -22.61 6.18
N LYS A 33 2.97 -21.95 5.02
CA LYS A 33 3.83 -20.82 4.69
C LYS A 33 3.43 -19.58 5.51
N TYR A 34 4.40 -18.73 5.85
CA TYR A 34 4.18 -17.48 6.56
C TYR A 34 4.83 -16.33 5.82
N LEU A 35 4.12 -15.22 5.71
CA LEU A 35 4.65 -13.98 5.16
C LEU A 35 4.67 -12.95 6.28
N THR A 36 5.82 -12.31 6.47
CA THR A 36 6.00 -11.21 7.42
C THR A 36 6.40 -9.97 6.64
N ILE A 37 5.77 -8.84 6.94
CA ILE A 37 6.19 -7.54 6.42
C ILE A 37 6.58 -6.68 7.62
N ILE A 38 7.75 -6.06 7.51
CA ILE A 38 8.26 -5.10 8.46
C ILE A 38 8.23 -3.74 7.77
N LEU A 39 7.52 -2.78 8.35
CA LEU A 39 7.49 -1.42 7.85
C LEU A 39 8.56 -0.59 8.53
N HIS A 40 9.24 0.24 7.74
CA HIS A 40 10.02 1.35 8.27
C HIS A 40 9.08 2.37 8.94
N GLU A 41 9.59 3.13 9.91
CA GLU A 41 8.79 4.09 10.68
C GLU A 41 8.30 5.25 9.81
N ASN A 42 9.15 5.72 8.90
CA ASN A 42 8.85 6.86 8.04
C ASN A 42 7.99 6.46 6.84
N CYS A 43 6.91 7.20 6.63
CA CYS A 43 6.07 7.13 5.44
C CYS A 43 5.97 8.49 4.78
N ASN A 44 5.90 8.48 3.45
CA ASN A 44 5.87 9.70 2.65
C ASN A 44 4.55 9.76 1.89
N LEU A 45 3.74 10.77 2.15
CA LEU A 45 2.54 11.06 1.37
C LEU A 45 2.75 12.32 0.57
N LEU A 46 2.63 12.20 -0.74
CA LEU A 46 2.88 13.27 -1.69
C LEU A 46 1.70 13.40 -2.65
N LEU A 47 1.57 14.59 -3.23
CA LEU A 47 0.63 14.82 -4.32
C LEU A 47 1.45 14.92 -5.62
N SER A 48 0.99 14.28 -6.67
CA SER A 48 1.59 14.33 -8.01
C SER A 48 0.58 14.83 -9.03
N ASN A 49 1.04 15.08 -10.25
CA ASN A 49 0.22 15.40 -11.42
C ASN A 49 -0.78 14.29 -11.83
N THR A 50 -0.66 13.09 -11.28
CA THR A 50 -1.59 11.97 -11.50
C THR A 50 -2.36 11.61 -10.24
N GLY A 51 -2.14 12.38 -9.17
CA GLY A 51 -2.82 12.21 -7.90
C GLY A 51 -1.91 11.88 -6.72
N PRO A 52 -2.54 11.44 -5.62
CA PRO A 52 -1.89 11.17 -4.34
C PRO A 52 -1.09 9.89 -4.42
N LEU A 53 0.17 9.98 -3.97
CA LEU A 53 1.08 8.85 -3.89
C LEU A 53 1.55 8.67 -2.46
N LEU A 54 1.50 7.43 -1.99
CA LEU A 54 2.02 7.02 -0.69
C LEU A 54 3.23 6.13 -0.93
N THR A 55 4.39 6.49 -0.41
CA THR A 55 5.61 5.70 -0.54
C THR A 55 5.98 5.10 0.81
N LEU A 56 6.18 3.79 0.82
CA LEU A 56 6.57 3.01 2.00
C LEU A 56 7.87 2.27 1.75
N ASN A 57 8.73 2.26 2.76
CA ASN A 57 9.87 1.36 2.84
C ASN A 57 9.47 0.13 3.66
N LEU A 58 9.61 -1.05 3.07
CA LEU A 58 9.17 -2.30 3.67
C LEU A 58 10.19 -3.41 3.44
N ALA A 59 10.37 -4.26 4.44
CA ALA A 59 11.10 -5.51 4.33
C ALA A 59 10.10 -6.66 4.26
N ILE A 60 10.24 -7.54 3.27
CA ILE A 60 9.36 -8.71 3.11
C ILE A 60 10.15 -9.98 3.41
N LEU A 61 9.60 -10.82 4.28
CA LEU A 61 10.16 -12.12 4.63
C LEU A 61 9.13 -13.22 4.40
N ALA A 62 9.45 -14.14 3.49
CA ALA A 62 8.73 -15.40 3.31
C ALA A 62 9.39 -16.51 4.12
N LYS A 63 8.60 -17.28 4.88
CA LYS A 63 9.06 -18.44 5.65
C LYS A 63 8.28 -19.70 5.28
N ARG A 64 8.99 -20.82 5.27
CA ARG A 64 8.49 -22.17 4.98
C ARG A 64 7.93 -22.34 3.56
N GLY A 65 8.38 -21.49 2.63
CA GLY A 65 8.08 -21.57 1.20
C GLY A 65 7.99 -20.21 0.54
N ASP A 66 8.20 -20.19 -0.77
CA ASP A 66 8.15 -18.97 -1.57
C ASP A 66 6.72 -18.41 -1.68
N PHE A 67 6.61 -17.09 -1.83
CA PHE A 67 5.37 -16.39 -2.10
C PHE A 67 5.44 -15.64 -3.43
N LEU A 68 4.35 -15.68 -4.18
CA LEU A 68 4.11 -14.75 -5.28
C LEU A 68 3.05 -13.74 -4.81
N LEU A 69 3.47 -12.50 -4.60
CA LEU A 69 2.56 -11.40 -4.30
C LEU A 69 2.03 -10.86 -5.62
N GLU A 70 0.72 -10.89 -5.79
CA GLU A 70 0.01 -10.33 -6.94
C GLU A 70 -0.35 -8.86 -6.73
N ASN A 71 -0.50 -8.44 -5.47
CA ASN A 71 -0.77 -7.05 -5.10
C ASN A 71 -0.45 -6.79 -3.63
N ILE A 72 -0.14 -5.53 -3.31
CA ILE A 72 -0.14 -5.01 -1.94
C ILE A 72 -1.17 -3.88 -1.88
N TYR A 73 -2.12 -4.03 -0.97
CA TYR A 73 -3.20 -3.08 -0.71
C TYR A 73 -2.90 -2.31 0.56
N LEU A 74 -3.06 -0.99 0.51
CA LEU A 74 -3.04 -0.13 1.68
C LEU A 74 -4.40 0.54 1.86
N GLU A 75 -4.86 0.58 3.10
CA GLU A 75 -6.04 1.34 3.49
C GLU A 75 -5.62 2.34 4.56
N LEU A 76 -5.86 3.63 4.31
CA LEU A 76 -5.79 4.67 5.34
C LEU A 76 -7.20 4.94 5.84
N LYS A 77 -7.42 4.76 7.14
CA LYS A 77 -8.72 5.03 7.78
C LYS A 77 -8.58 6.09 8.87
N HIS A 78 -9.30 7.18 8.71
CA HIS A 78 -9.41 8.24 9.71
C HIS A 78 -10.38 7.84 10.83
N GLU A 79 -10.17 8.38 12.03
CA GLU A 79 -11.09 8.24 13.17
C GLU A 79 -12.54 8.65 12.86
N LYS A 80 -12.73 9.65 11.98
CA LYS A 80 -14.07 10.13 11.54
C LYS A 80 -14.69 9.30 10.42
N GLY A 81 -14.06 8.20 10.02
CA GLY A 81 -14.61 7.25 9.04
C GLY A 81 -14.18 7.46 7.59
N ASN A 82 -13.40 8.50 7.28
CA ASN A 82 -12.82 8.67 5.93
C ASN A 82 -11.85 7.53 5.63
N THR A 83 -11.95 6.96 4.43
CA THR A 83 -11.11 5.86 3.96
C THR A 83 -10.46 6.20 2.63
N LEU A 84 -9.16 5.97 2.50
CA LEU A 84 -8.40 6.10 1.27
C LEU A 84 -7.74 4.77 0.95
N ASN A 85 -7.92 4.29 -0.28
CA ASN A 85 -7.44 2.98 -0.69
C ASN A 85 -6.32 3.15 -1.71
N PHE A 86 -5.17 2.53 -1.45
CA PHE A 86 -4.02 2.59 -2.32
C PHE A 86 -3.62 1.22 -2.84
N ASN A 87 -3.19 1.20 -4.10
CA ASN A 87 -2.61 0.05 -4.77
C ASN A 87 -1.16 0.34 -5.14
N TRP A 88 -0.31 -0.68 -5.16
CA TRP A 88 1.08 -0.49 -5.57
C TRP A 88 1.18 -0.01 -7.03
N LEU A 89 2.20 0.79 -7.35
CA LEU A 89 2.44 1.30 -8.70
C LEU A 89 3.84 0.95 -9.17
N TRP A 90 4.83 1.46 -8.44
CA TRP A 90 6.24 1.37 -8.79
C TRP A 90 7.05 0.87 -7.61
N GLN A 91 8.12 0.13 -7.92
CA GLN A 91 9.20 -0.16 -6.99
C GLN A 91 10.41 0.67 -7.40
N GLU A 92 11.11 1.21 -6.40
CA GLU A 92 12.42 1.80 -6.56
C GLU A 92 13.49 0.81 -6.07
N GLU A 93 14.49 0.56 -6.91
CA GLU A 93 15.65 -0.28 -6.60
C GLU A 93 16.92 0.56 -6.73
N ALA A 94 17.73 0.61 -5.66
CA ALA A 94 19.06 1.19 -5.74
C ALA A 94 19.97 0.25 -6.55
N ILE A 95 20.50 0.72 -7.68
CA ILE A 95 21.42 -0.07 -8.51
C ILE A 95 22.87 0.13 -8.06
N GLY A 96 23.19 1.30 -7.52
CA GLY A 96 24.53 1.63 -7.06
C GLY A 96 24.76 3.13 -6.94
N ASN A 97 26.02 3.54 -6.86
CA ASN A 97 26.43 4.93 -6.83
C ASN A 97 27.23 5.26 -8.09
N LEU A 98 26.87 6.35 -8.76
CA LEU A 98 27.67 6.95 -9.82
C LEU A 98 28.70 7.87 -9.19
N THR A 99 29.98 7.62 -9.44
CA THR A 99 31.05 8.54 -9.02
C THR A 99 31.31 9.53 -10.14
N LEU A 100 30.92 10.78 -9.96
CA LEU A 100 31.19 11.87 -10.91
C LEU A 100 32.32 12.77 -10.36
N PRO A 101 33.33 13.15 -11.18
CA PRO A 101 34.51 13.89 -10.71
C PRO A 101 34.21 15.20 -9.97
N GLU A 102 33.11 15.89 -10.32
CA GLU A 102 32.71 17.18 -9.71
C GLU A 102 31.66 17.05 -8.61
N PHE A 103 30.84 15.99 -8.61
CA PHE A 103 29.65 15.87 -7.76
C PHE A 103 29.75 14.75 -6.72
N GLY A 104 30.85 13.99 -6.70
CA GLY A 104 31.04 12.89 -5.77
C GLY A 104 30.15 11.67 -6.10
N LEU A 105 29.74 10.94 -5.07
CA LEU A 105 28.90 9.75 -5.18
C LEU A 105 27.42 10.16 -5.29
N ILE A 106 26.81 9.96 -6.45
CA ILE A 106 25.38 10.16 -6.67
C ILE A 106 24.69 8.78 -6.67
N PRO A 107 23.76 8.52 -5.74
CA PRO A 107 23.00 7.27 -5.75
C PRO A 107 22.11 7.19 -7.01
N PHE A 108 22.19 6.08 -7.72
CA PHE A 108 21.42 5.79 -8.92
C PHE A 108 20.33 4.75 -8.62
N GLN A 109 19.08 5.15 -8.85
CA GLN A 109 17.89 4.33 -8.61
C GLN A 109 17.20 3.99 -9.93
N LYS A 110 16.64 2.78 -10.01
CA LYS A 110 15.72 2.35 -11.07
C LYS A 110 14.31 2.29 -10.53
N SER A 111 13.40 3.00 -11.18
CA SER A 111 11.97 2.86 -10.95
C SER A 111 11.38 1.86 -11.95
N LYS A 112 10.59 0.90 -11.49
CA LYS A 112 9.91 -0.11 -12.34
C LYS A 112 8.46 -0.30 -11.92
N GLN A 113 7.55 -0.38 -12.88
CA GLN A 113 6.16 -0.71 -12.61
C GLN A 113 6.05 -2.15 -12.11
N ILE A 114 5.33 -2.37 -11.00
CA ILE A 114 5.20 -3.69 -10.38
C ILE A 114 3.94 -4.38 -10.88
N VAL A 115 4.08 -5.62 -11.33
CA VAL A 115 2.94 -6.50 -11.64
C VAL A 115 2.79 -7.59 -10.57
N ALA A 116 3.92 -8.13 -10.11
CA ALA A 116 4.00 -9.10 -9.04
C ALA A 116 5.37 -9.02 -8.37
N LEU A 117 5.46 -9.46 -7.11
CA LEU A 117 6.72 -9.64 -6.39
C LEU A 117 6.90 -11.11 -6.03
N TYR A 118 8.04 -11.67 -6.40
CA TYR A 118 8.44 -12.99 -5.94
C TYR A 118 9.24 -12.83 -4.65
N CYS A 119 8.78 -13.46 -3.57
CA CYS A 119 9.44 -13.45 -2.28
C CYS A 119 10.01 -14.84 -2.02
N GLN A 120 11.34 -14.94 -2.08
CA GLN A 120 12.07 -16.18 -1.86
C GLN A 120 12.05 -16.59 -0.37
N ASN A 121 11.93 -17.88 -0.12
CA ASN A 121 11.95 -18.45 1.22
C ASN A 121 13.26 -18.13 1.96
N ASP A 122 13.13 -17.71 3.21
CA ASP A 122 14.22 -17.37 4.14
C ASP A 122 15.17 -16.28 3.63
N TYR A 123 14.70 -15.45 2.69
CA TYR A 123 15.39 -14.26 2.21
C TYR A 123 14.58 -13.01 2.57
N ILE A 124 15.29 -11.95 2.98
CA ILE A 124 14.70 -10.64 3.29
C ILE A 124 15.13 -9.66 2.21
N GLU A 125 14.15 -8.99 1.62
CA GLU A 125 14.40 -7.89 0.68
C GLU A 125 13.77 -6.60 1.22
N ASP A 126 14.60 -5.56 1.29
CA ASP A 126 14.14 -4.19 1.50
C ASP A 126 13.67 -3.61 0.17
N LYS A 127 12.44 -3.09 0.16
CA LYS A 127 11.82 -2.49 -1.03
C LYS A 127 11.18 -1.16 -0.67
N GLN A 128 11.44 -0.17 -1.51
CA GLN A 128 10.69 1.07 -1.54
C GLN A 128 9.58 0.92 -2.58
N ILE A 129 8.33 0.99 -2.13
CA ILE A 129 7.16 0.83 -2.99
C ILE A 129 6.32 2.10 -2.91
N THR A 130 5.97 2.63 -4.08
CA THR A 130 5.08 3.77 -4.22
C THR A 130 3.70 3.27 -4.64
N PHE A 131 2.69 3.74 -3.94
CA PHE A 131 1.29 3.36 -4.08
C PHE A 131 0.47 4.56 -4.55
N TYR A 132 -0.54 4.33 -5.38
CA TYR A 132 -1.46 5.37 -5.86
C TYR A 132 -2.85 5.18 -5.27
N GLU A 133 -3.56 6.29 -5.04
CA GLU A 133 -4.94 6.21 -4.56
C GLU A 133 -5.89 5.81 -5.70
N VAL A 134 -6.67 4.75 -5.43
CA VAL A 134 -7.40 4.00 -6.45
C VAL A 134 -8.56 4.79 -7.03
N ASP A 135 -9.35 5.45 -6.19
CA ASP A 135 -10.56 6.15 -6.63
C ASP A 135 -10.21 7.47 -7.34
N PHE A 136 -9.18 8.16 -6.88
CA PHE A 136 -8.60 9.32 -7.54
C PHE A 136 -8.10 8.95 -8.93
N LYS A 137 -7.25 7.92 -9.03
CA LYS A 137 -6.65 7.50 -10.31
C LYS A 137 -7.73 7.13 -11.33
N ARG A 138 -8.75 6.38 -10.91
CA ARG A 138 -9.89 6.02 -11.76
C ARG A 138 -10.61 7.26 -12.29
N LYS A 139 -10.89 8.25 -11.43
CA LYS A 139 -11.54 9.51 -11.85
C LYS A 139 -10.63 10.32 -12.77
N TYR A 140 -9.35 10.46 -12.42
CA TYR A 140 -8.35 11.18 -13.19
C TYR A 140 -8.21 10.61 -14.61
N ASP A 141 -8.08 9.29 -14.77
CA ASP A 141 -7.94 8.65 -16.09
C ASP A 141 -9.17 8.93 -16.98
N ASN A 142 -10.37 8.90 -16.40
CA ASN A 142 -11.60 9.27 -17.11
C ASN A 142 -11.63 10.75 -17.52
N PHE A 143 -11.14 11.66 -16.68
CA PHE A 143 -11.02 13.08 -17.03
C PHE A 143 -9.99 13.31 -18.12
N GLN A 144 -8.84 12.65 -18.03
CA GLN A 144 -7.76 12.77 -19.01
C GLN A 144 -8.21 12.36 -20.40
N ILE A 145 -8.95 11.24 -20.54
CA ILE A 145 -9.50 10.80 -21.82
C ILE A 145 -10.43 11.85 -22.42
N ARG A 146 -11.37 12.39 -21.62
CA ARG A 146 -12.33 13.41 -22.08
C ARG A 146 -11.65 14.71 -22.47
N LEU A 147 -10.74 15.22 -21.64
CA LEU A 147 -9.97 16.43 -21.93
C LEU A 147 -9.10 16.29 -23.17
N ASN A 148 -8.45 15.13 -23.37
CA ASN A 148 -7.68 14.86 -24.57
C ASN A 148 -8.55 14.85 -25.84
N SER A 149 -9.79 14.34 -25.74
CA SER A 149 -10.76 14.42 -26.84
C SER A 149 -11.09 15.88 -27.20
N ILE A 150 -11.42 16.71 -26.20
CA ILE A 150 -11.72 18.14 -26.41
C ILE A 150 -10.48 18.86 -26.99
N LYS A 151 -9.30 18.62 -26.41
CA LYS A 151 -8.02 19.15 -26.92
C LYS A 151 -7.82 18.79 -28.39
N SER A 152 -8.04 17.53 -28.76
CA SER A 152 -7.90 17.09 -30.16
C SER A 152 -8.86 17.81 -31.10
N ASN A 153 -10.10 18.08 -30.66
CA ASN A 153 -11.10 18.79 -31.45
C ASN A 153 -10.75 20.27 -31.62
N LEU A 154 -10.25 20.93 -30.58
CA LEU A 154 -9.76 22.31 -30.67
C LEU A 154 -8.59 22.42 -31.64
N LEU A 155 -7.62 21.52 -31.55
CA LEU A 155 -6.47 21.48 -32.45
C LEU A 155 -6.89 21.25 -33.92
N ARG A 156 -7.82 20.32 -34.17
CA ARG A 156 -8.36 20.06 -35.52
C ARG A 156 -9.06 21.28 -36.12
N ASN A 157 -9.69 22.10 -35.28
CA ASN A 157 -10.41 23.30 -35.69
C ASN A 157 -9.56 24.58 -35.63
N ASN A 158 -8.25 24.47 -35.39
CA ASN A 158 -7.33 25.61 -35.20
C ASN A 158 -7.81 26.61 -34.13
N LEU A 159 -8.45 26.12 -33.07
CA LEU A 159 -8.91 26.91 -31.95
C LEU A 159 -7.86 26.95 -30.83
N SER A 160 -7.82 28.04 -30.06
CA SER A 160 -6.95 28.17 -28.89
C SER A 160 -7.25 27.11 -27.84
N LEU A 161 -6.19 26.50 -27.28
CA LEU A 161 -6.27 25.56 -26.16
C LEU A 161 -6.74 26.22 -24.86
N GLU A 162 -6.69 27.54 -24.76
CA GLU A 162 -7.22 28.27 -23.59
C GLU A 162 -8.72 28.02 -23.37
N LYS A 163 -9.46 27.71 -24.44
CA LYS A 163 -10.87 27.32 -24.36
C LYS A 163 -11.11 26.06 -23.53
N LEU A 164 -10.08 25.23 -23.28
CA LEU A 164 -10.20 24.10 -22.34
C LEU A 164 -10.57 24.56 -20.93
N LYS A 165 -10.13 25.75 -20.49
CA LYS A 165 -10.45 26.28 -19.15
C LYS A 165 -11.94 26.54 -18.96
N GLU A 166 -12.67 26.75 -20.05
CA GLU A 166 -14.12 26.97 -20.05
C GLU A 166 -14.91 25.65 -19.99
N SER A 167 -14.26 24.51 -20.23
CA SER A 167 -14.91 23.20 -20.21
C SER A 167 -15.29 22.76 -18.80
N GLN A 168 -16.40 22.04 -18.69
CA GLN A 168 -16.82 21.43 -17.42
C GLN A 168 -15.77 20.42 -16.93
N GLU A 169 -15.18 19.64 -17.84
CA GLU A 169 -14.19 18.61 -17.54
C GLU A 169 -12.93 19.19 -16.88
N TYR A 170 -12.49 20.37 -17.30
CA TYR A 170 -11.33 21.04 -16.72
C TYR A 170 -11.61 21.49 -15.28
N ASN A 171 -12.79 22.08 -15.05
CA ASN A 171 -13.22 22.50 -13.72
C ASN A 171 -13.45 21.30 -12.78
N GLU A 172 -13.99 20.20 -13.30
CA GLU A 172 -14.15 18.95 -12.55
C GLU A 172 -12.79 18.32 -12.19
N LEU A 173 -11.79 18.40 -13.06
CA LEU A 173 -10.43 17.95 -12.77
C LEU A 173 -9.78 18.78 -11.65
N ILE A 174 -9.89 20.11 -11.70
CA ILE A 174 -9.40 20.98 -10.62
C ILE A 174 -10.10 20.64 -9.29
N SER A 175 -11.42 20.47 -9.34
CA SER A 175 -12.23 20.13 -8.17
C SER A 175 -11.83 18.78 -7.57
N LEU A 176 -11.47 17.79 -8.41
CA LEU A 176 -10.99 16.49 -7.97
C LEU A 176 -9.73 16.61 -7.11
N TYR A 177 -8.76 17.43 -7.55
CA TYR A 177 -7.53 17.70 -6.80
C TYR A 177 -7.78 18.44 -5.49
N GLN A 178 -8.69 19.43 -5.49
CA GLN A 178 -9.06 20.15 -4.28
C GLN A 178 -9.73 19.24 -3.24
N GLN A 179 -10.66 18.39 -3.68
CA GLN A 179 -11.34 17.43 -2.81
C GLN A 179 -10.35 16.45 -2.19
N PHE A 180 -9.45 15.88 -2.99
CA PHE A 180 -8.48 14.93 -2.46
C PHE A 180 -7.43 15.58 -1.56
N GLY A 181 -7.04 16.82 -1.87
CA GLY A 181 -6.18 17.66 -1.02
C GLY A 181 -6.66 17.83 0.42
N THR A 182 -7.91 17.46 0.72
CA THR A 182 -8.56 17.60 2.02
C THR A 182 -8.29 16.40 2.93
N LEU A 183 -7.02 16.01 3.10
CA LEU A 183 -6.64 15.25 4.29
C LEU A 183 -7.07 16.05 5.53
N ILE A 184 -7.56 15.34 6.54
CA ILE A 184 -8.07 15.96 7.75
C ILE A 184 -7.15 15.66 8.94
N VAL A 185 -7.05 16.67 9.81
CA VAL A 185 -6.32 16.58 11.08
C VAL A 185 -6.97 15.52 11.97
N GLY A 186 -6.14 14.68 12.58
CA GLY A 186 -6.56 13.66 13.52
C GLY A 186 -5.80 12.35 13.37
N ASP A 187 -6.33 11.33 14.03
CA ASP A 187 -5.74 9.99 14.07
C ASP A 187 -6.12 9.17 12.83
N TRP A 188 -5.11 8.54 12.25
CA TRP A 188 -5.22 7.66 11.10
C TRP A 188 -4.65 6.27 11.40
N VAL A 189 -5.23 5.28 10.74
CA VAL A 189 -4.77 3.90 10.77
C VAL A 189 -4.39 3.48 9.36
N LEU A 190 -3.12 3.11 9.17
CA LEU A 190 -2.63 2.44 7.96
C LEU A 190 -2.80 0.93 8.15
N SER A 191 -3.58 0.29 7.28
CA SER A 191 -3.69 -1.18 7.21
C SER A 191 -3.06 -1.70 5.93
N LEU A 192 -2.23 -2.74 6.05
CA LEU A 192 -1.58 -3.39 4.92
C LEU A 192 -2.11 -4.81 4.75
N SER A 193 -2.54 -5.11 3.53
CA SER A 193 -2.94 -6.45 3.11
C SER A 193 -2.25 -6.83 1.81
N VAL A 194 -2.04 -8.11 1.57
CA VAL A 194 -1.42 -8.60 0.34
C VAL A 194 -2.32 -9.60 -0.36
N LYS A 195 -2.25 -9.65 -1.68
CA LYS A 195 -2.86 -10.70 -2.47
C LYS A 195 -1.80 -11.72 -2.87
N SER A 196 -2.02 -12.99 -2.57
CA SER A 196 -1.15 -14.08 -3.00
C SER A 196 -1.98 -15.33 -3.26
N GLU A 197 -1.73 -15.99 -4.39
CA GLU A 197 -2.46 -17.21 -4.82
C GLU A 197 -3.99 -17.00 -4.77
N GLY A 198 -4.47 -15.84 -5.24
CA GLY A 198 -5.88 -15.46 -5.22
C GLY A 198 -6.48 -15.10 -3.85
N LYS A 199 -5.72 -15.18 -2.75
CA LYS A 199 -6.20 -14.89 -1.38
C LYS A 199 -5.66 -13.56 -0.87
N ILE A 200 -6.50 -12.83 -0.15
CA ILE A 200 -6.10 -11.61 0.56
C ILE A 200 -5.69 -11.98 1.98
N ILE A 201 -4.47 -11.59 2.36
CA ILE A 201 -3.88 -11.82 3.67
C ILE A 201 -3.65 -10.46 4.32
N LYS A 202 -4.35 -10.17 5.42
CA LYS A 202 -4.08 -8.97 6.23
C LYS A 202 -2.85 -9.21 7.08
N LEU A 203 -1.88 -8.30 7.02
CA LEU A 203 -0.58 -8.49 7.67
C LEU A 203 -0.37 -7.60 8.89
N LEU A 204 -0.68 -6.30 8.77
CA LEU A 204 -0.44 -5.35 9.86
C LEU A 204 -1.37 -4.14 9.80
N SER A 205 -1.43 -3.44 10.93
CA SER A 205 -2.03 -2.11 11.05
C SER A 205 -1.15 -1.23 11.94
N LYS A 206 -0.93 0.02 11.54
CA LYS A 206 -0.11 1.02 12.25
C LYS A 206 -0.89 2.32 12.41
N LYS A 207 -0.62 3.08 13.47
CA LYS A 207 -1.26 4.38 13.72
C LYS A 207 -0.31 5.52 13.41
N PHE A 208 -0.87 6.62 12.93
CA PHE A 208 -0.16 7.90 12.81
C PHE A 208 -1.17 9.03 13.03
N ASN A 209 -0.67 10.21 13.34
CA ASN A 209 -1.47 11.41 13.52
C ASN A 209 -1.03 12.44 12.48
N LEU A 210 -2.01 13.10 11.85
CA LEU A 210 -1.75 14.26 10.99
C LEU A 210 -2.12 15.52 11.76
N ASN A 211 -1.17 16.43 11.90
CA ASN A 211 -1.37 17.71 12.56
C ASN A 211 -1.74 18.81 11.54
N GLN A 212 -2.06 20.00 12.04
CA GLN A 212 -2.50 21.11 11.19
C GLN A 212 -1.40 21.63 10.23
N THR A 213 -0.13 21.53 10.64
CA THR A 213 1.02 21.87 9.79
C THR A 213 1.15 20.89 8.64
N ASP A 214 0.97 19.58 8.88
CA ASP A 214 1.03 18.54 7.85
C ASP A 214 -0.03 18.77 6.78
N ILE A 215 -1.27 19.04 7.22
CA ILE A 215 -2.39 19.35 6.32
C ILE A 215 -2.11 20.63 5.53
N LYS A 216 -1.57 21.67 6.19
CA LYS A 216 -1.22 22.92 5.51
C LYS A 216 -0.16 22.69 4.43
N THR A 217 0.94 22.00 4.76
CA THR A 217 2.01 21.65 3.82
C THR A 217 1.48 20.87 2.61
N TYR A 218 0.56 19.93 2.84
CA TYR A 218 -0.08 19.18 1.76
C TYR A 218 -0.99 20.06 0.90
N SER A 219 -1.75 20.96 1.53
CA SER A 219 -2.63 21.88 0.81
C SER A 219 -1.88 22.88 -0.08
N GLU A 220 -0.64 23.24 0.28
CA GLU A 220 0.21 24.09 -0.56
C GLU A 220 0.54 23.44 -1.91
N ASN A 221 0.58 22.10 -1.98
CA ASN A 221 0.74 21.40 -3.25
C ASN A 221 -0.44 21.60 -4.20
N ILE A 222 -1.65 21.85 -3.70
CA ILE A 222 -2.84 22.04 -4.54
C ILE A 222 -2.65 23.22 -5.50
N ASN A 223 -1.93 24.27 -5.06
CA ASN A 223 -1.62 25.41 -5.93
C ASN A 223 -0.69 25.00 -7.08
N LEU A 224 0.29 24.14 -6.80
CA LEU A 224 1.23 23.61 -7.79
C LEU A 224 0.53 22.66 -8.79
N VAL A 225 -0.52 21.96 -8.36
CA VAL A 225 -1.35 21.13 -9.25
C VAL A 225 -1.94 21.96 -10.38
N ASN A 226 -2.52 23.12 -10.09
CA ASN A 226 -3.19 23.93 -11.11
C ASN A 226 -2.20 24.34 -12.22
N GLU A 227 -0.99 24.73 -11.84
CA GLU A 227 0.08 25.04 -12.78
C GLU A 227 0.49 23.81 -13.60
N SER A 228 0.61 22.64 -12.96
CA SER A 228 0.93 21.38 -13.65
C SER A 228 -0.14 20.94 -14.64
N ILE A 229 -1.43 21.07 -14.30
CA ILE A 229 -2.55 20.80 -15.20
C ILE A 229 -2.48 21.74 -16.41
N GLU A 230 -2.27 23.03 -16.18
CA GLU A 230 -2.13 24.02 -17.25
C GLU A 230 -0.94 23.70 -18.16
N ASN A 231 0.22 23.35 -17.60
CA ASN A 231 1.39 22.97 -18.38
C ASN A 231 1.14 21.72 -19.24
N THR A 232 0.46 20.71 -18.66
CA THR A 232 0.16 19.43 -19.34
C THR A 232 -0.85 19.59 -20.48
N PHE A 233 -1.97 20.27 -20.22
CA PHE A 233 -3.08 20.31 -21.18
C PHE A 233 -3.01 21.51 -22.13
N ILE A 234 -2.51 22.66 -21.67
CA ILE A 234 -2.54 23.94 -22.42
C ILE A 234 -1.18 24.23 -23.04
N LYS A 235 -0.10 24.28 -22.24
CA LYS A 235 1.24 24.62 -22.75
C LYS A 235 1.93 23.45 -23.46
N ASN A 236 1.38 22.24 -23.30
CA ASN A 236 1.92 21.01 -23.87
C ASN A 236 3.39 20.76 -23.48
N THR A 237 3.79 21.25 -22.31
CA THR A 237 5.09 21.01 -21.70
C THR A 237 4.90 19.88 -20.68
N SER A 238 5.29 18.67 -21.06
CA SER A 238 5.26 17.50 -20.19
C SER A 238 6.40 17.60 -19.17
N ILE A 239 6.16 18.36 -18.11
CA ILE A 239 7.01 18.37 -16.94
C ILE A 239 6.32 17.49 -15.89
N GLU A 240 6.76 16.24 -15.79
CA GLU A 240 6.35 15.32 -14.73
C GLU A 240 7.19 15.59 -13.48
N PHE A 241 6.60 16.24 -12.47
CA PHE A 241 7.22 16.32 -11.15
C PHE A 241 6.21 15.86 -10.09
N PRO A 242 6.62 15.04 -9.10
CA PRO A 242 5.93 15.05 -7.82
C PRO A 242 6.03 16.47 -7.24
N PHE A 243 4.93 16.98 -6.67
CA PHE A 243 4.99 18.29 -6.02
C PHE A 243 5.93 18.23 -4.82
N THR A 244 6.72 19.29 -4.63
CA THR A 244 7.90 19.28 -3.75
C THR A 244 7.58 19.10 -2.27
N ASN A 245 6.34 19.34 -1.84
CA ASN A 245 6.00 19.28 -0.42
C ASN A 245 5.49 17.88 -0.07
N VAL A 246 6.32 17.10 0.60
CA VAL A 246 6.01 15.75 1.06
C VAL A 246 5.57 15.80 2.52
N ILE A 247 4.46 15.16 2.87
CA ILE A 247 4.16 14.89 4.29
C ILE A 247 4.99 13.69 4.71
N TYR A 248 5.81 13.89 5.74
CA TYR A 248 6.50 12.82 6.45
C TYR A 248 5.74 12.52 7.74
N PHE A 249 5.31 11.28 7.93
CA PHE A 249 4.70 10.87 9.20
C PHE A 249 5.29 9.55 9.70
N ASN A 250 5.35 9.46 11.03
CA ASN A 250 5.92 8.31 11.73
C ASN A 250 4.81 7.33 12.11
N LEU A 251 5.02 6.06 11.76
CA LEU A 251 4.15 4.96 12.13
C LEU A 251 4.45 4.49 13.56
N SER A 252 3.40 4.37 14.36
CA SER A 252 3.43 3.76 15.68
C SER A 252 2.64 2.46 15.71
N ASP A 253 2.97 1.56 16.63
CA ASP A 253 2.25 0.30 16.80
C ASP A 253 0.77 0.54 17.13
N PHE A 254 -0.12 -0.14 16.40
CA PHE A 254 -1.52 -0.19 16.78
C PHE A 254 -1.63 -1.04 18.04
N ALA A 255 -1.67 -0.42 19.22
CA ALA A 255 -1.97 -1.11 20.45
C ALA A 255 -3.32 -1.83 20.28
N GLN A 256 -3.28 -3.16 20.15
CA GLN A 256 -4.46 -3.98 20.36
C GLN A 256 -4.88 -3.68 21.80
N SER A 257 -6.07 -3.08 21.97
CA SER A 257 -6.73 -3.11 23.27
C SER A 257 -6.72 -4.56 23.74
N GLN A 258 -5.92 -4.86 24.77
CA GLN A 258 -5.93 -6.20 25.34
C GLN A 258 -7.38 -6.55 25.69
N PRO A 259 -7.86 -7.76 25.37
CA PRO A 259 -9.12 -8.20 25.96
C PRO A 259 -8.97 -8.08 27.49
N PRO A 260 -10.04 -7.71 28.21
CA PRO A 260 -9.95 -7.59 29.66
C PRO A 260 -9.40 -8.90 30.20
N ARG A 261 -8.31 -8.83 30.96
CA ARG A 261 -7.80 -9.98 31.71
C ARG A 261 -9.00 -10.54 32.47
N SER A 262 -9.44 -11.74 32.11
CA SER A 262 -10.40 -12.46 32.92
C SER A 262 -9.74 -12.63 34.28
N ASN A 263 -10.30 -11.99 35.29
CA ASN A 263 -9.96 -12.29 36.66
C ASN A 263 -10.44 -13.72 36.91
N SER A 264 -9.55 -14.69 36.74
CA SER A 264 -9.74 -16.03 37.26
C SER A 264 -9.74 -15.93 38.78
N VAL A 265 -10.95 -15.79 39.35
CA VAL A 265 -11.19 -16.03 40.76
C VAL A 265 -10.90 -17.52 40.99
N ALA A 266 -9.81 -17.80 41.67
CA ALA A 266 -9.53 -19.14 42.17
C ALA A 266 -10.68 -19.58 43.10
N PRO A 267 -11.17 -20.83 42.99
CA PRO A 267 -12.18 -21.32 43.92
C PRO A 267 -11.54 -21.43 45.31
N LYS A 268 -12.10 -20.69 46.28
CA LYS A 268 -11.86 -20.98 47.69
C LYS A 268 -12.40 -22.38 47.97
N ARG A 269 -11.55 -23.21 48.57
CA ARG A 269 -11.94 -24.46 49.22
C ARG A 269 -12.78 -24.09 50.44
N ASP A 270 -13.97 -24.64 50.50
CA ASP A 270 -14.65 -24.98 51.76
C ASP A 270 -14.66 -26.50 51.88
#